data_AF-A0A0J0YRY9-F1
#
_entry.id   AF-A0A0J0YRY9-F1
#
_cell.length_a   1.000
_cell.length_b   1.000
_cell.length_c   1.000
_cell.angle_alpha   90.00
_cell.angle_beta   90.00
_cell.angle_gamma   90.00
#
_symmetry.space_group_name_H-M   'P 1'
#
loop_
_entity.id
_entity.type
_entity.pdbx_description
1 polymer ?
#
loop_
_entity_poly.entity_id
_entity_poly.type
_entity_poly.pdbx_seq_one_letter_code
_entity_poly.pdbx_strand_id
1 'polypeptide(L)' 'MVTADGSEREETVAGDQYALQIEHFSRAILEGTPLLYSPERMIKQARALDACRTSMKTEEIVQL' A
#
# COMPACT_ATOMS: atom_id res chain seq x y z
N MET A 1 -14.50 2.90 1.44
CA MET A 1 -14.18 1.69 2.25
C MET A 1 -15.37 1.46 3.16
N VAL A 2 -16.03 0.29 3.12
CA VAL A 2 -17.15 -0.01 4.04
C VAL A 2 -16.55 -0.43 5.37
N THR A 3 -16.86 0.29 6.43
CA THR A 3 -16.41 -0.04 7.79
C THR A 3 -17.21 -1.23 8.34
N ALA A 4 -16.70 -1.88 9.39
CA ALA A 4 -17.30 -3.10 9.95
C ALA A 4 -18.74 -2.93 10.47
N ASP A 5 -19.18 -1.69 10.71
CA ASP A 5 -20.53 -1.29 11.10
C ASP A 5 -21.44 -0.93 9.91
N GLY A 6 -20.97 -1.12 8.67
CA GLY A 6 -21.73 -0.83 7.46
C GLY A 6 -21.73 0.65 7.06
N SER A 7 -20.96 1.52 7.73
CA SER A 7 -20.85 2.92 7.32
C SER A 7 -19.92 3.06 6.10
N GLU A 8 -20.28 3.96 5.19
CA GLU A 8 -19.42 4.29 4.05
C GLU A 8 -18.44 5.39 4.46
N ARG A 9 -17.14 5.06 4.35
CA ARG A 9 -16.07 6.05 4.48
C ARG A 9 -15.58 6.45 3.10
N GLU A 10 -15.83 7.70 2.76
CA GLU A 10 -15.23 8.38 1.61
C GLU A 10 -13.89 8.99 2.05
N GLU A 11 -12.81 8.63 1.37
CA GLU A 11 -11.51 9.29 1.51
C GLU A 11 -11.24 10.05 0.21
N THR A 12 -11.33 11.37 0.26
CA THR A 12 -10.92 12.23 -0.86
C THR A 12 -9.45 12.58 -0.70
N VAL A 13 -8.62 12.14 -1.65
CA VAL A 13 -7.24 12.63 -1.77
C VAL A 13 -7.25 13.80 -2.74
N ALA A 14 -6.90 14.99 -2.26
CA ALA A 14 -6.82 16.17 -3.11
C ALA A 14 -5.58 16.11 -4.02
N GLY A 15 -5.76 16.40 -5.31
CA GLY A 15 -4.69 16.43 -6.32
C GLY A 15 -4.58 15.13 -7.14
N ASP A 16 -3.81 15.19 -8.22
CA ASP A 16 -3.51 14.00 -9.03
C ASP A 16 -2.55 13.11 -8.25
N GLN A 17 -3.02 11.91 -7.88
CA GLN A 17 -2.26 10.98 -7.06
C GLN A 17 -0.94 10.55 -7.71
N TYR A 18 -0.87 10.46 -9.03
CA TYR A 18 0.37 10.09 -9.73
C TYR A 18 1.35 11.25 -9.74
N ALA A 19 0.88 12.48 -9.99
CA ALA A 19 1.72 13.66 -9.91
C ALA A 19 2.33 13.80 -8.50
N LEU A 20 1.49 13.68 -7.46
CA LEU A 20 1.93 13.76 -6.06
C LEU A 20 2.95 12.67 -5.69
N GLN A 21 2.78 11.44 -6.20
CA GLN A 21 3.74 10.36 -5.99
C GLN A 21 5.09 10.65 -6.63
N ILE A 22 5.10 11.14 -7.88
CA ILE A 22 6.33 11.50 -8.59
C ILE A 22 7.04 12.68 -7.91
N GLU A 23 6.30 13.68 -7.45
CA GLU A 23 6.85 14.81 -6.68
C GLU A 23 7.48 14.37 -5.36
N HIS A 24 6.80 13.49 -4.61
CA HIS A 24 7.33 12.92 -3.37
C HIS A 24 8.62 12.13 -3.62
N PHE A 25 8.63 11.26 -4.62
CA PHE A 25 9.80 10.46 -4.98
C PHE A 25 10.97 11.35 -5.44
N SER A 26 10.69 12.37 -6.25
CA SER A 26 11.71 13.31 -6.74
C SER A 26 12.35 14.09 -5.61
N ARG A 27 11.57 14.56 -4.63
CA ARG A 27 12.10 15.23 -3.43
C ARG A 27 12.98 14.31 -2.59
N ALA A 28 12.56 13.06 -2.38
CA ALA A 28 13.37 12.09 -1.64
C ALA A 28 14.76 11.89 -2.27
N ILE A 29 14.85 11.89 -3.60
CA ILE A 29 16.13 11.83 -4.33
C ILE A 29 16.95 13.11 -4.12
N LEU A 30 16.35 14.28 -4.36
CA LEU A 30 17.07 15.55 -4.34
C LEU A 30 17.52 15.97 -2.94
N GLU A 31 16.70 15.69 -1.94
CA GLU A 31 16.89 16.14 -0.56
C GLU A 31 17.47 15.04 0.35
N GLY A 32 17.59 13.81 -0.14
CA GLY A 32 18.05 12.66 0.65
C GLY A 32 17.09 12.30 1.80
N THR A 33 15.80 12.63 1.66
CA THR A 33 14.78 12.32 2.68
C THR A 33 14.20 10.91 2.47
N PRO A 34 13.79 10.22 3.55
CA PRO A 34 13.22 8.88 3.44
C PRO A 34 11.85 8.91 2.74
N LEU A 35 11.54 7.86 1.98
CA LEU A 35 10.19 7.67 1.43
C LEU A 35 9.18 7.43 2.56
N LEU A 36 8.00 8.06 2.46
CA LEU A 36 6.88 7.83 3.39
C LEU A 36 6.47 6.35 3.45
N TYR A 37 6.52 5.68 2.29
CA TYR A 37 6.34 4.25 2.19
C TYR A 37 7.71 3.58 2.06
N SER A 38 8.17 2.95 3.13
CA SER A 38 9.52 2.39 3.20
C SER A 38 9.65 1.10 2.38
N PRO A 39 10.87 0.72 1.95
CA PRO A 39 11.13 -0.55 1.28
C PRO A 39 10.64 -1.77 2.07
N GLU A 40 10.77 -1.75 3.41
CA GLU A 40 10.33 -2.84 4.27
C GLU A 40 8.80 -2.99 4.24
N ARG A 41 8.06 -1.86 4.14
CA ARG A 41 6.61 -1.88 3.97
C ARG A 41 6.22 -2.46 2.61
N MET A 42 6.94 -2.09 1.54
CA MET A 42 6.74 -2.67 0.21
C MET A 42 6.93 -4.19 0.21
N ILE A 43 7.99 -4.70 0.85
CA ILE A 43 8.25 -6.13 0.96
C ILE A 43 7.12 -6.84 1.72
N LYS A 44 6.67 -6.26 2.84
CA LYS A 44 5.55 -6.83 3.62
C LYS A 44 4.25 -6.86 2.83
N GLN A 45 3.95 -5.81 2.06
CA GLN A 45 2.77 -5.78 1.19
C GLN A 45 2.86 -6.85 0.10
N ALA A 46 4.02 -7.00 -0.55
CA ALA A 46 4.21 -8.02 -1.58
C ALA A 46 4.02 -9.44 -1.02
N ARG A 47 4.57 -9.73 0.17
CA ARG A 47 4.37 -11.01 0.87
C ARG A 47 2.91 -11.26 1.22
N ALA A 48 2.19 -10.24 1.68
CA ALA A 48 0.77 -10.37 1.98
C ALA A 48 -0.06 -10.72 0.74
N LEU A 49 0.22 -10.06 -0.41
CA LEU A 49 -0.45 -10.37 -1.68
C LEU A 49 -0.15 -11.80 -2.15
N ASP A 50 1.10 -12.23 -2.05
CA ASP A 50 1.51 -13.59 -2.41
C ASP A 50 0.88 -14.66 -1.50
N ALA A 51 0.79 -14.40 -0.19
CA ALA A 51 0.13 -15.28 0.76
C ALA A 51 -1.37 -15.42 0.46
N CYS A 52 -2.07 -14.32 0.15
CA CYS A 52 -3.46 -14.36 -0.28
C CYS A 52 -3.62 -15.20 -1.56
N ARG A 53 -2.76 -14.98 -2.57
CA ARG A 53 -2.79 -15.75 -3.81
C ARG A 53 -2.52 -17.23 -3.59
N THR A 54 -1.57 -17.56 -2.72
CA THR A 54 -1.21 -18.93 -2.37
C THR A 54 -2.36 -19.62 -1.65
N SER A 55 -2.98 -18.94 -0.67
CA SER A 55 -4.16 -19.43 0.04
C SER A 55 -5.31 -19.74 -0.92
N MET A 56 -5.63 -18.82 -1.84
CA MET A 56 -6.67 -19.04 -2.85
C MET A 56 -6.40 -20.24 -3.76
N LYS A 57 -5.12 -20.53 -4.06
CA LYS A 57 -4.74 -21.64 -4.95
C LYS A 57 -4.73 -23.00 -4.23
N THR A 58 -4.42 -23.00 -2.95
CA THR A 58 -4.19 -24.22 -2.15
C THR A 58 -5.37 -24.57 -1.25
N GLU A 59 -6.29 -23.63 -1.03
CA GLU A 59 -7.36 -23.71 -0.03
C GLU A 59 -6.84 -23.84 1.42
N GLU A 60 -5.58 -23.47 1.66
CA GLU A 60 -4.93 -23.52 2.97
C GLU A 60 -4.67 -22.11 3.55
N ILE A 61 -4.55 -22.03 4.87
CA ILE A 61 -4.17 -20.80 5.58
C ILE A 61 -2.65 -20.60 5.47
N VAL A 62 -2.22 -19.43 4.98
CA VAL A 62 -0.80 -19.03 4.91
C VAL A 62 -0.46 -18.04 6.03
N GLN A 63 0.51 -18.39 6.87
CA GLN A 63 1.02 -17.53 7.97
C GLN A 63 2.11 -16.58 7.46
N LEU A 64 2.11 -15.33 7.92
CA LEU A 64 3.04 -14.24 7.51
C LEU A 64 4.03 -13.84 8.60
#